data_AF-A0A962E3B0-F1
#
_entry.id   AF-A0A962E3B0-F1
#
_cell.length_a   1.000
_cell.length_b   1.000
_cell.length_c   1.000
_cell.angle_alpha   90.00
_cell.angle_beta   90.00
_cell.angle_gamma   90.00
#
_symmetry.space_group_name_H-M   'P 1'
#
loop_
_entity.id
_entity.type
_entity.pdbx_description
1 polymer ?
#
loop_
_entity_poly.entity_id
_entity_poly.type
_entity_poly.pdbx_seq_one_letter_code
_entity_poly.pdbx_strand_id
1 'polypeptide(L)' 'MSSSSKFVIEDRAAGEVVASGTVTQDGEVHFENSSLDSKHKRAFAKQISIDIEAGYSGGKLGENLEWFELLPN' A
#
# COMPACT_ATOMS: atom_id res chain seq x y z
N MET A 1 -6.56 -6.04 20.33
CA MET A 1 -6.94 -6.28 18.93
C MET A 1 -5.98 -5.46 18.09
N SER A 2 -5.08 -6.08 17.35
CA SER A 2 -4.24 -5.34 16.39
C SER A 2 -5.17 -4.86 15.28
N SER A 3 -5.41 -3.55 15.21
CA SER A 3 -6.16 -2.98 14.09
C SER A 3 -5.25 -3.02 12.86
N SER A 4 -5.69 -3.67 11.79
CA SER A 4 -5.05 -3.61 10.48
C SER A 4 -6.01 -3.00 9.49
N SER A 5 -5.48 -2.14 8.63
CA SER A 5 -6.20 -1.53 7.53
C SER A 5 -5.84 -2.24 6.23
N LYS A 6 -6.79 -2.33 5.31
CA LYS A 6 -6.51 -2.85 3.97
C LYS A 6 -5.97 -1.73 3.10
N PHE A 7 -5.15 -2.07 2.13
CA PHE A 7 -4.69 -1.12 1.11
C PHE A 7 -4.65 -1.78 -0.26
N VAL A 8 -4.61 -0.93 -1.29
CA VAL A 8 -4.29 -1.33 -2.66
C VAL A 8 -3.26 -0.39 -3.26
N ILE A 9 -2.56 -0.87 -4.29
CA ILE A 9 -1.71 -0.09 -5.17
C ILE A 9 -2.32 -0.17 -6.57
N GLU A 10 -2.63 0.98 -7.14
CA GLU A 10 -3.10 1.13 -8.51
C GLU A 10 -1.98 1.60 -9.42
N ASP A 11 -1.90 1.01 -10.61
CA ASP A 11 -1.24 1.63 -11.75
C ASP A 11 -2.25 2.52 -12.47
N ARG A 12 -2.07 3.82 -12.33
CA ARG A 12 -2.95 4.86 -12.89
C ARG A 12 -2.81 5.01 -14.40
N ALA A 13 -1.70 4.56 -14.99
CA ALA A 13 -1.53 4.54 -16.43
C ALA A 13 -2.29 3.36 -17.05
N ALA A 14 -2.29 2.20 -16.39
CA ALA A 14 -3.03 1.02 -16.82
C ALA A 14 -4.50 0.99 -16.35
N GLY A 15 -4.83 1.74 -15.30
CA GLY A 15 -6.15 1.76 -14.68
C GLY A 15 -6.47 0.47 -13.92
N GLU A 16 -5.47 -0.19 -13.32
CA GLU A 16 -5.64 -1.49 -12.66
C GLU A 16 -4.97 -1.57 -11.29
N VAL A 17 -5.48 -2.46 -10.43
CA VAL A 17 -4.86 -2.77 -9.13
C VAL A 17 -3.73 -3.78 -9.35
N VAL A 18 -2.51 -3.35 -9.09
CA VAL A 18 -1.30 -4.18 -9.26
C VAL A 18 -0.88 -4.89 -7.97
N ALA A 19 -1.33 -4.39 -6.82
CA ALA A 19 -1.12 -5.05 -5.53
C ALA A 19 -2.19 -4.68 -4.50
N SER A 20 -2.39 -5.56 -3.53
CA SER A 20 -3.25 -5.36 -2.37
C SER A 20 -2.62 -6.00 -1.13
N GLY A 21 -3.04 -5.54 0.03
CA GLY A 21 -2.57 -6.09 1.28
C GLY A 21 -3.20 -5.47 2.50
N THR A 22 -2.55 -5.71 3.64
CA THR A 22 -2.87 -5.12 4.91
C THR A 22 -1.69 -4.37 5.48
N VAL A 23 -1.97 -3.35 6.26
CA VAL A 23 -1.00 -2.62 7.05
C VAL A 23 -1.46 -2.57 8.51
N THR A 24 -0.58 -2.92 9.42
CA THR A 24 -0.87 -2.89 10.85
C THR A 24 -0.73 -1.46 11.37
N GLN A 25 -1.32 -1.16 12.54
CA GLN A 25 -1.09 0.11 13.24
C GLN A 25 0.38 0.41 13.53
N ASP A 26 1.22 -0.63 13.61
CA ASP A 26 2.67 -0.49 13.82
C ASP A 26 3.43 -0.22 12.50
N GLY A 27 2.71 0.02 11.40
CA GLY A 27 3.28 0.32 10.08
C GLY A 27 3.81 -0.91 9.35
N GLU A 28 3.52 -2.13 9.81
CA GLU A 28 3.94 -3.37 9.15
C GLU A 28 3.06 -3.65 7.94
N VAL A 29 3.66 -3.71 6.74
CA VAL A 29 2.95 -3.91 5.47
C VAL A 29 3.06 -5.38 5.04
N HIS A 30 1.91 -6.02 4.86
CA HIS A 30 1.77 -7.38 4.37
C HIS A 30 1.06 -7.39 3.01
N PHE A 31 1.75 -7.80 1.96
CA PHE A 31 1.14 -8.00 0.65
C PHE A 31 0.40 -9.34 0.59
N GLU A 32 -0.84 -9.31 0.12
CA GLU A 32 -1.69 -10.50 -0.06
C GLU A 32 -1.72 -10.94 -1.53
N ASN A 33 -2.02 -10.00 -2.44
CA ASN A 33 -1.99 -10.22 -3.88
C ASN A 33 -1.12 -9.15 -4.52
N SER A 34 -0.21 -9.52 -5.42
CA SER A 34 0.67 -8.54 -6.05
C SER A 34 1.38 -9.09 -7.27
N SER A 35 1.31 -8.36 -8.38
CA SER A 35 2.12 -8.58 -9.59
C SER A 35 3.54 -7.99 -9.47
N LEU A 36 3.78 -7.14 -8.47
CA LEU A 36 5.09 -6.53 -8.21
C LEU A 36 6.17 -7.55 -7.80
N ASP A 37 7.40 -7.31 -8.21
CA ASP A 37 8.58 -8.07 -7.77
C ASP A 37 8.96 -7.77 -6.30
N SER A 38 9.88 -8.57 -5.75
CA SER A 38 10.30 -8.47 -4.35
C SER A 38 11.02 -7.16 -4.01
N LYS A 39 11.68 -6.51 -4.98
CA LYS A 39 12.36 -5.23 -4.77
C LYS A 39 11.35 -4.10 -4.65
N HIS A 40 10.37 -4.05 -5.56
CA HIS A 40 9.28 -3.09 -5.53
C HIS A 40 8.42 -3.26 -4.28
N LYS A 41 8.06 -4.50 -3.92
CA LYS A 41 7.34 -4.78 -2.66
C LYS A 41 8.05 -4.19 -1.44
N ARG A 42 9.36 -4.41 -1.31
CA ARG A 42 10.14 -3.87 -0.18
C ARG A 42 10.19 -2.34 -0.19
N ALA A 43 10.38 -1.73 -1.36
CA ALA A 43 10.43 -0.28 -1.48
C ALA A 43 9.08 0.37 -1.14
N PHE A 44 7.98 -0.18 -1.67
CA PHE A 44 6.65 0.36 -1.45
C PHE A 44 6.13 0.09 -0.04
N ALA A 45 6.42 -1.09 0.54
CA ALA A 45 6.13 -1.33 1.96
C ALA A 45 6.74 -0.24 2.85
N LYS A 46 8.00 0.13 2.59
CA LYS A 46 8.66 1.18 3.34
C LYS A 46 7.97 2.54 3.16
N GLN A 47 7.59 2.90 1.94
CA GLN A 47 6.92 4.18 1.68
C GLN A 47 5.52 4.23 2.30
N ILE A 48 4.72 3.17 2.13
CA ILE A 48 3.38 3.05 2.72
C ILE A 48 3.45 3.18 4.25
N SER A 49 4.42 2.50 4.88
CA SER A 49 4.67 2.59 6.32
C SER A 49 4.96 4.04 6.76
N ILE A 50 5.86 4.74 6.06
CA ILE A 50 6.19 6.15 6.32
C ILE A 50 4.96 7.06 6.16
N ASP A 51 4.19 6.85 5.10
CA ASP A 51 3.02 7.67 4.81
C ASP A 51 1.95 7.50 5.91
N ILE A 52 1.75 6.29 6.42
CA ILE A 52 0.83 5.99 7.54
C ILE A 52 1.33 6.58 8.85
N GLU A 53 2.63 6.45 9.16
CA GLU A 53 3.22 7.11 10.32
C GLU A 53 3.03 8.64 10.28
N ALA A 54 2.98 9.22 9.08
CA ALA A 54 2.68 10.63 8.85
C ALA A 54 1.17 10.96 8.86
N GLY A 55 0.30 9.97 9.02
CA GLY A 55 -1.16 10.12 9.06
C GLY A 55 -1.83 10.18 7.69
N TYR A 56 -1.15 9.79 6.61
CA TYR A 56 -1.73 9.70 5.28
C TYR A 56 -2.37 8.33 5.04
N SER A 57 -3.54 8.33 4.40
CA SER A 57 -4.27 7.13 3.99
C SER A 57 -4.06 6.80 2.50
N GLY A 58 -2.99 7.32 1.90
CA GLY A 58 -2.65 7.13 0.49
C GLY A 58 -1.55 8.06 0.02
N GLY A 59 -0.90 7.71 -1.09
CA GLY A 59 0.28 8.44 -1.57
C GLY A 59 0.84 7.90 -2.88
N LYS A 60 1.77 8.66 -3.47
CA LYS A 60 2.49 8.24 -4.68
C LYS A 60 3.66 7.33 -4.34
N LEU A 61 3.77 6.22 -5.05
CA LEU A 61 4.86 5.23 -4.94
C LEU A 61 5.83 5.28 -6.14
N GLY A 62 5.40 5.86 -7.25
CA GLY A 62 6.18 5.99 -8.47
C GLY A 62 5.50 6.97 -9.44
N GLU A 63 5.95 6.98 -10.69
CA GLU A 63 5.41 7.88 -11.72
C GLU A 63 3.90 7.69 -11.93
N ASN A 64 3.47 6.42 -12.04
CA ASN A 64 2.07 6.04 -12.27
C ASN A 64 1.46 5.22 -11.12
N LEU A 65 2.23 4.93 -10.08
CA LEU A 65 1.78 4.07 -8.99
C LEU A 65 1.33 4.89 -7.79
N GLU A 66 0.09 4.66 -7.35
CA GLU A 66 -0.51 5.27 -6.17
C GLU A 66 -1.02 4.18 -5.24
N TRP A 67 -0.88 4.38 -3.93
CA TRP A 67 -1.48 3.52 -2.93
C TRP A 67 -2.57 4.27 -2.17
N PHE A 68 -3.52 3.52 -1.62
CA PHE A 68 -4.53 4.07 -0.73
C PHE A 68 -5.11 3.01 0.20
N GLU A 69 -5.50 3.47 1.38
CA GLU A 69 -6.19 2.69 2.40
C GLU A 69 -7.65 2.45 1.99
N LEU A 70 -8.11 1.20 2.13
CA LEU A 70 -9.51 0.84 1.99
C LEU A 70 -10.16 0.99 3.36
N LEU A 71 -10.85 2.11 3.57
CA LEU A 71 -11.64 2.32 4.78
C LEU A 71 -12.75 1.26 4.85
N PRO A 72 -12.98 0.63 6.01
CA PRO A 72 -14.12 -0.25 6.18
C PRO A 72 -15.42 0.56 5.99
N ASN A 73 -16.26 0.10 5.06
CA ASN A 73 -17.63 0.62 4.88
C ASN A 73 -18.49 0.42 6.13
#